data_AF-A0A3D2X7Y2-F1
#
_entry.id   AF-A0A3D2X7Y2-F1
#
_cell.length_a   1.000
_cell.length_b   1.000
_cell.length_c   1.000
_cell.angle_alpha   90.00
_cell.angle_beta   90.00
_cell.angle_gamma   90.00
#
_symmetry.space_group_name_H-M   'P 1'
#
loop_
_entity.id
_entity.type
_entity.pdbx_description
1 polymer ?
#
loop_
_entity_poly.entity_id
_entity_poly.type
_entity_poly.pdbx_seq_one_letter_code
_entity_poly.pdbx_strand_id
1 'polypeptide(L)'
;MSGDVIGKSSNEKIISVNQIREILDMYNIGKKPLAKLLGWGETTVIRYLEGDIPTSEYTEKLQEIAESPMYYYRILMENQNKITNVAFKKSKKAVLEVMMRSKLHAATQYIINQTNAEINVRQIEYILYYSQILSLVFFGEEIFEEDAQLTYNQMPYLNLYEVLKKQGIRTIEMNPDKLSRNDKDILDCVHNACGWYGNKAFIAILSMERKATEDLIESLNSKILTKDCLRNVYGKMFGNFQIKRYQDFPKYLQQRLSQALGRDTLFSTNTYKEI
;
A
#
# COMPACT_ATOMS: atom_id res chain seq x y z
N MET A 1 -25.61 -43.96 12.78
CA MET A 1 -25.84 -42.67 12.09
C MET A 1 -24.77 -41.72 12.56
N SER A 2 -23.71 -41.64 11.77
CA SER A 2 -22.50 -40.87 12.02
C SER A 2 -22.79 -39.39 11.77
N GLY A 3 -22.48 -38.54 12.74
CA GLY A 3 -22.45 -37.09 12.56
C GLY A 3 -21.01 -36.66 12.37
N ASP A 4 -20.68 -36.26 11.15
CA ASP A 4 -19.34 -35.82 10.75
C ASP A 4 -18.91 -34.56 11.51
N VAL A 5 -17.81 -34.71 12.25
CA VAL A 5 -16.98 -33.60 12.70
C VAL A 5 -16.28 -33.06 11.46
N ILE A 6 -16.70 -31.87 11.00
CA ILE A 6 -16.01 -31.14 9.93
C ILE A 6 -14.65 -30.70 10.49
N GLY A 7 -13.65 -31.55 10.27
CA GLY A 7 -12.26 -31.22 10.50
C GLY A 7 -11.84 -30.06 9.60
N LYS A 8 -11.27 -29.01 10.20
CA LYS A 8 -10.45 -28.03 9.49
C LYS A 8 -9.34 -28.79 8.76
N SER A 9 -9.38 -28.82 7.43
CA SER A 9 -8.24 -29.27 6.62
C SER A 9 -7.22 -28.13 6.50
N SER A 10 -6.36 -27.97 7.49
CA SER A 10 -5.11 -27.21 7.32
C SER A 10 -4.15 -28.09 6.52
N ASN A 11 -4.19 -27.97 5.19
CA ASN A 11 -3.09 -28.44 4.35
C ASN A 11 -1.90 -27.51 4.59
N GLU A 12 -1.14 -27.76 5.65
CA GLU A 12 0.20 -27.19 5.85
C GLU A 12 1.07 -27.67 4.68
N LYS A 13 1.19 -26.86 3.63
CA LYS A 13 2.17 -27.11 2.58
C LYS A 13 3.54 -27.03 3.24
N ILE A 14 4.27 -28.13 3.30
CA ILE A 14 5.68 -28.13 3.70
C ILE A 14 6.44 -27.17 2.78
N ILE A 15 7.29 -26.32 3.34
CA ILE A 15 8.11 -25.42 2.52
C ILE A 15 9.10 -26.24 1.70
N SER A 16 9.14 -25.99 0.39
CA SER A 16 10.03 -26.70 -0.52
C SER A 16 11.47 -26.18 -0.44
N VAL A 17 12.42 -27.03 -0.81
CA VAL A 17 13.84 -26.66 -0.96
C VAL A 17 14.01 -25.43 -1.87
N ASN A 18 13.22 -25.33 -2.93
CA ASN A 18 13.28 -24.20 -3.86
C ASN A 18 12.82 -22.89 -3.21
N GLN A 19 11.75 -22.91 -2.42
CA GLN A 19 11.31 -21.73 -1.66
C GLN A 19 12.38 -21.27 -0.65
N ILE A 20 13.10 -22.21 -0.01
CA ILE A 20 14.21 -21.85 0.88
C ILE A 20 15.35 -21.19 0.08
N ARG A 21 15.67 -21.67 -1.13
CA ARG A 21 16.67 -21.03 -2.01
C ARG A 21 16.23 -19.63 -2.42
N GLU A 22 14.96 -19.46 -2.80
CA GLU A 22 14.38 -18.16 -3.15
C GLU A 22 14.49 -17.15 -2.00
N ILE A 23 14.29 -17.57 -0.74
CA ILE A 23 14.51 -16.70 0.44
C ILE A 23 15.96 -16.22 0.52
N LEU A 24 16.93 -17.13 0.34
CA LEU A 24 18.36 -16.81 0.43
C LEU A 24 18.78 -15.81 -0.66
N ASP A 25 18.27 -16.01 -1.87
CA ASP A 25 18.56 -15.16 -3.03
C ASP A 25 17.86 -13.80 -2.90
N MET A 26 16.56 -13.79 -2.60
CA MET A 26 15.73 -12.59 -2.44
C MET A 26 16.31 -11.63 -1.40
N TYR A 27 16.82 -12.15 -0.29
CA TYR A 27 17.35 -11.34 0.80
C TYR A 27 18.88 -11.34 0.87
N ASN A 28 19.57 -11.85 -0.15
CA ASN A 28 21.04 -11.90 -0.24
C ASN A 28 21.70 -12.33 1.08
N ILE A 29 21.20 -13.43 1.65
CA ILE A 29 21.62 -13.93 2.95
C ILE A 29 22.14 -15.36 2.84
N GLY A 30 23.25 -15.65 3.52
CA GLY A 30 23.83 -17.00 3.55
C GLY A 30 23.04 -17.96 4.45
N LYS A 31 23.18 -19.26 4.19
CA LYS A 31 22.54 -20.35 4.95
C LYS A 31 22.79 -20.25 6.47
N LYS A 32 24.06 -20.12 6.88
CA LYS A 32 24.46 -20.00 8.29
C LYS A 32 23.97 -18.68 8.91
N PRO A 33 24.16 -17.50 8.26
CA PRO A 33 23.55 -16.25 8.73
C PRO A 33 22.03 -16.33 8.93
N LEU A 34 21.28 -16.93 8.00
CA LEU A 34 19.83 -17.09 8.13
C LEU A 34 19.48 -17.95 9.35
N ALA A 35 20.16 -19.10 9.53
CA ALA A 35 19.96 -19.95 10.72
C ALA A 35 20.20 -19.17 12.02
N LYS A 36 21.28 -18.38 12.09
CA LYS A 36 21.61 -17.56 13.27
C LYS A 36 20.57 -16.48 13.56
N LEU A 37 20.08 -15.78 12.52
CA LEU A 37 19.01 -14.80 12.68
C LEU A 37 17.75 -15.41 13.28
N LEU A 38 17.41 -16.62 12.85
CA LEU A 38 16.22 -17.34 13.32
C LEU A 38 16.37 -17.97 14.70
N GLY A 39 17.58 -17.95 15.27
CA GLY A 39 17.91 -18.61 16.55
C GLY A 39 18.08 -20.13 16.41
N TRP A 40 18.33 -20.62 15.20
CA TRP A 40 18.47 -22.05 14.90
C TRP A 40 19.94 -22.50 14.93
N GLY A 41 20.15 -23.81 15.02
CA GLY A 41 21.47 -24.41 14.83
C GLY A 41 22.06 -24.10 13.45
N GLU A 42 23.37 -23.84 13.36
CA GLU A 42 24.01 -23.34 12.13
C GLU A 42 23.81 -24.26 10.90
N THR A 43 23.65 -25.56 11.12
CA THR A 43 23.44 -26.57 10.07
C THR A 43 21.98 -26.79 9.72
N THR A 44 21.03 -26.21 10.45
CA THR A 44 19.58 -26.44 10.25
C THR A 44 19.13 -26.05 8.84
N VAL A 45 19.45 -24.84 8.37
CA VAL A 45 19.09 -24.41 7.01
C VAL A 45 19.83 -25.21 5.94
N ILE A 46 21.05 -25.70 6.24
CA ILE A 46 21.83 -26.54 5.32
C ILE A 46 21.13 -27.89 5.13
N ARG A 47 20.73 -28.53 6.23
CA ARG A 47 20.00 -29.80 6.23
C ARG A 47 18.70 -29.72 5.43
N TYR A 48 17.92 -28.66 5.59
CA TYR A 48 16.69 -28.47 4.79
C TYR A 48 16.97 -28.32 3.30
N LEU A 49 18.10 -27.73 2.93
CA LEU A 49 18.52 -27.66 1.53
C LEU A 49 19.02 -29.00 0.97
N GLU A 50 19.39 -29.93 1.83
CA GLU A 50 19.82 -31.31 1.52
C GLU A 50 18.65 -32.30 1.50
N GLY A 51 17.45 -31.87 1.92
CA GLY A 51 16.21 -32.65 1.83
C GLY A 51 15.57 -32.98 3.18
N ASP A 52 16.15 -32.57 4.31
CA ASP A 52 15.52 -32.75 5.62
C ASP A 52 14.19 -31.98 5.68
N ILE A 53 13.18 -32.60 6.31
CA ILE A 53 11.85 -32.01 6.46
C ILE A 53 11.84 -31.09 7.71
N PRO A 54 11.53 -29.79 7.56
CA PRO A 54 11.38 -28.90 8.71
C PRO A 54 10.19 -29.29 9.59
N THR A 55 10.21 -28.89 10.87
CA THR A 55 9.02 -28.94 11.72
C THR A 55 7.94 -27.99 11.20
N SER A 56 6.70 -28.13 11.67
CA SER A 56 5.61 -27.20 11.33
C SER A 56 5.97 -25.76 11.71
N GLU A 57 6.47 -25.53 12.93
CA GLU A 57 6.94 -24.21 13.39
C GLU A 57 7.99 -23.60 12.45
N TYR A 58 8.95 -24.39 11.99
CA TYR A 58 10.03 -23.88 11.13
C TYR A 58 9.54 -23.64 9.70
N THR A 59 8.60 -24.46 9.24
CA THR A 59 7.90 -24.27 7.96
C THR A 59 7.12 -22.96 7.96
N GLU A 60 6.28 -22.73 8.97
CA GLU A 60 5.49 -21.50 9.11
C GLU A 60 6.39 -20.27 9.11
N LYS A 61 7.50 -20.32 9.87
CA LYS A 61 8.43 -19.19 9.96
C LYS A 61 9.12 -18.88 8.64
N LEU A 62 9.52 -19.89 7.88
CA LEU A 62 10.11 -19.68 6.55
C LEU A 62 9.08 -19.22 5.52
N GLN A 63 7.84 -19.69 5.60
CA GLN A 63 6.74 -19.20 4.76
C GLN A 63 6.44 -17.74 5.03
N GLU A 64 6.38 -17.34 6.30
CA GLU A 64 6.17 -15.94 6.65
C GLU A 64 7.31 -15.05 6.14
N ILE A 65 8.55 -15.52 6.15
CA ILE A 65 9.71 -14.84 5.56
C ILE A 65 9.59 -14.72 4.04
N ALA A 66 9.13 -15.78 3.35
CA ALA A 66 8.93 -15.76 1.90
C ALA A 66 7.80 -14.81 1.48
N GLU A 67 6.74 -14.73 2.27
CA GLU A 67 5.55 -13.92 1.97
C GLU A 67 5.65 -12.46 2.41
N SER A 68 6.45 -12.17 3.45
CA SER A 68 6.47 -10.86 4.10
C SER A 68 7.89 -10.31 4.25
N PRO A 69 8.34 -9.46 3.31
CA PRO A 69 9.59 -8.72 3.43
C PRO A 69 9.68 -7.87 4.71
N MET A 70 8.55 -7.30 5.16
CA MET A 70 8.49 -6.58 6.44
C MET A 70 8.76 -7.50 7.63
N TYR A 71 8.22 -8.72 7.62
CA TYR A 71 8.49 -9.71 8.67
C TYR A 71 9.98 -10.05 8.74
N TYR A 72 10.59 -10.32 7.59
CA TYR A 72 12.02 -10.57 7.50
C TYR A 72 12.86 -9.38 7.96
N TYR A 73 12.51 -8.15 7.53
CA TYR A 73 13.21 -6.93 7.94
C TYR A 73 13.24 -6.77 9.47
N ARG A 74 12.13 -7.06 10.17
CA ARG A 74 12.10 -7.04 11.64
C ARG A 74 13.05 -8.04 12.26
N ILE A 75 13.00 -9.30 11.81
CA ILE A 75 13.92 -10.35 12.30
C ILE A 75 15.37 -9.91 12.11
N LEU A 76 15.68 -9.34 10.94
CA LEU A 76 17.02 -8.86 10.62
C LEU A 76 17.46 -7.72 11.55
N MET A 77 16.60 -6.75 11.83
CA MET A 77 16.90 -5.61 12.71
C MET A 77 17.03 -6.02 14.17
N GLU A 78 16.16 -6.91 14.66
CA GLU A 78 16.15 -7.42 16.03
C GLU A 78 17.38 -8.30 16.32
N ASN A 79 17.83 -9.07 15.33
CA ASN A 79 18.90 -10.06 15.49
C ASN A 79 20.20 -9.66 14.78
N GLN A 80 20.36 -8.38 14.42
CA GLN A 80 21.51 -7.89 13.65
C GLN A 80 22.87 -8.22 14.29
N ASN A 81 22.94 -8.32 15.62
CA ASN A 81 24.14 -8.66 16.39
C ASN A 81 24.53 -10.15 16.32
N LYS A 82 23.66 -11.03 15.80
CA LYS A 82 23.92 -12.47 15.66
C LYS A 82 24.68 -12.84 14.37
N ILE A 83 24.82 -11.88 13.46
CA ILE A 83 25.49 -12.06 12.16
C ILE A 83 26.60 -11.02 11.98
N THR A 84 27.47 -11.22 10.98
CA THR A 84 28.52 -10.24 10.69
C THR A 84 27.93 -8.96 10.13
N ASN A 85 28.58 -7.82 10.40
CA ASN A 85 28.15 -6.52 9.86
C ASN A 85 28.06 -6.52 8.32
N VAL A 86 28.94 -7.26 7.64
CA VAL A 86 28.90 -7.41 6.19
C VAL A 86 27.63 -8.15 5.73
N ALA A 87 27.27 -9.25 6.40
CA ALA A 87 26.05 -10.00 6.09
C ALA A 87 24.80 -9.16 6.37
N PHE A 88 24.76 -8.46 7.51
CA PHE A 88 23.67 -7.56 7.87
C PHE A 88 23.44 -6.47 6.82
N LYS A 89 24.49 -5.73 6.44
CA LYS A 89 24.38 -4.65 5.45
C LYS A 89 23.90 -5.14 4.08
N LYS A 90 24.43 -6.28 3.62
CA LYS A 90 24.00 -6.88 2.33
C LYS A 90 22.54 -7.28 2.36
N SER A 91 22.13 -7.97 3.43
CA SER A 91 20.77 -8.45 3.59
C SER A 91 19.78 -7.30 3.79
N LYS A 92 20.14 -6.29 4.58
CA LYS A 92 19.33 -5.08 4.80
C LYS A 92 19.08 -4.36 3.49
N LYS A 93 20.12 -4.17 2.67
CA LYS A 93 19.97 -3.57 1.35
C LYS A 93 18.99 -4.38 0.48
N ALA A 94 19.16 -5.70 0.44
CA ALA A 94 18.31 -6.58 -0.38
C ALA A 94 16.83 -6.53 0.03
N VAL A 95 16.52 -6.66 1.34
CA VAL A 95 15.11 -6.58 1.79
C VAL A 95 14.50 -5.21 1.53
N LEU A 96 15.26 -4.12 1.69
CA LEU A 96 14.77 -2.77 1.38
C LEU A 96 14.49 -2.60 -0.12
N GLU A 97 15.33 -3.16 -0.99
CA GLU A 97 15.09 -3.18 -2.44
C GLU A 97 13.83 -3.97 -2.82
N VAL A 98 13.59 -5.12 -2.16
CA VAL A 98 12.38 -5.93 -2.34
C VAL A 98 11.13 -5.17 -1.87
N MET A 99 11.18 -4.56 -0.69
CA MET A 99 10.06 -3.78 -0.13
C MET A 99 9.71 -2.57 -0.99
N MET A 100 10.72 -1.90 -1.56
CA MET A 100 10.54 -0.71 -2.40
C MET A 100 10.64 -1.05 -3.89
N ARG A 101 10.24 -2.26 -4.32
CA ARG A 101 10.44 -2.73 -5.70
C ARG A 101 9.86 -1.78 -6.75
N SER A 102 8.65 -1.25 -6.53
CA SER A 102 7.99 -0.29 -7.43
C SER A 102 7.88 1.09 -6.80
N LYS A 103 7.62 2.10 -7.65
CA LYS A 103 7.36 3.47 -7.21
C LYS A 103 6.16 3.58 -6.26
N LEU A 104 5.13 2.73 -6.42
CA LEU A 104 3.97 2.69 -5.51
C LEU A 104 4.39 2.36 -4.08
N HIS A 105 5.24 1.35 -3.91
CA HIS A 105 5.76 0.96 -2.59
C HIS A 105 6.72 2.01 -2.03
N ALA A 106 7.57 2.61 -2.88
CA ALA A 106 8.46 3.69 -2.47
C ALA A 106 7.67 4.93 -2.00
N ALA A 107 6.65 5.36 -2.74
CA ALA A 107 5.76 6.45 -2.37
C ALA A 107 4.96 6.14 -1.11
N THR A 108 4.49 4.90 -0.96
CA THR A 108 3.84 4.44 0.28
C THR A 108 4.74 4.65 1.48
N GLN A 109 5.99 4.16 1.40
CA GLN A 109 6.92 4.28 2.51
C GLN A 109 7.36 5.74 2.76
N TYR A 110 7.48 6.53 1.71
CA TYR A 110 7.73 7.97 1.80
C TYR A 110 6.66 8.66 2.65
N ILE A 111 5.38 8.43 2.35
CA ILE A 111 4.25 8.99 3.11
C ILE A 111 4.29 8.50 4.56
N ILE A 112 4.48 7.20 4.79
CA ILE A 112 4.54 6.62 6.14
C ILE A 112 5.68 7.24 6.98
N ASN A 113 6.83 7.46 6.36
CA ASN A 113 7.97 8.07 7.05
C ASN A 113 7.71 9.55 7.37
N GLN A 114 7.10 10.31 6.46
CA GLN A 114 6.74 11.70 6.70
C GLN A 114 5.76 11.88 7.86
N THR A 115 4.82 10.95 8.01
CA THR A 115 3.83 10.96 9.09
C THR A 115 4.30 10.28 10.36
N ASN A 116 5.55 9.81 10.41
CA ASN A 116 6.05 8.98 11.52
C ASN A 116 5.12 7.78 11.86
N ALA A 117 4.56 7.16 10.82
CA ALA A 117 3.54 6.10 10.90
C ALA A 117 2.19 6.50 11.54
N GLU A 118 1.94 7.79 11.77
CA GLU A 118 0.66 8.33 12.27
C GLU A 118 -0.32 8.61 11.12
N ILE A 119 -0.59 7.58 10.32
CA ILE A 119 -1.51 7.65 9.18
C ILE A 119 -2.27 6.33 9.08
N ASN A 120 -3.51 6.36 8.57
CA ASN A 120 -4.25 5.12 8.32
C ASN A 120 -4.10 4.63 6.86
N VAL A 121 -4.27 3.33 6.63
CA VAL A 121 -4.10 2.70 5.30
C VAL A 121 -4.98 3.37 4.26
N ARG A 122 -6.20 3.76 4.64
CA ARG A 122 -7.16 4.43 3.76
C ARG A 122 -6.63 5.80 3.29
N GLN A 123 -6.04 6.61 4.16
CA GLN A 123 -5.43 7.88 3.77
C GLN A 123 -4.25 7.67 2.79
N ILE A 124 -3.42 6.65 3.01
CA ILE A 124 -2.33 6.29 2.10
C ILE A 124 -2.88 5.99 0.70
N GLU A 125 -3.89 5.12 0.59
CA GLU A 125 -4.55 4.76 -0.67
C GLU A 125 -4.98 5.99 -1.49
N TYR A 126 -5.57 6.98 -0.81
CA TYR A 126 -6.04 8.20 -1.48
C TYR A 126 -4.94 9.16 -1.86
N ILE A 127 -3.92 9.30 -1.01
CA ILE A 127 -2.76 10.13 -1.35
C ILE A 127 -2.12 9.58 -2.62
N LEU A 128 -1.93 8.27 -2.72
CA LEU A 128 -1.39 7.62 -3.91
C LEU A 128 -2.33 7.81 -5.11
N TYR A 129 -3.63 7.58 -4.94
CA TYR A 129 -4.59 7.71 -6.04
C TYR A 129 -4.65 9.13 -6.63
N TYR A 130 -4.76 10.15 -5.78
CA TYR A 130 -4.75 11.53 -6.25
C TYR A 130 -3.39 11.95 -6.81
N SER A 131 -2.28 11.45 -6.25
CA SER A 131 -0.95 11.73 -6.82
C SER A 131 -0.82 11.20 -8.24
N GLN A 132 -1.32 9.98 -8.50
CA GLN A 132 -1.38 9.42 -9.85
C GLN A 132 -2.22 10.29 -10.79
N ILE A 133 -3.41 10.72 -10.34
CA ILE A 133 -4.29 11.59 -11.13
C ILE A 133 -3.65 12.93 -11.46
N LEU A 134 -3.09 13.61 -10.45
CA LEU A 134 -2.47 14.92 -10.64
C LEU A 134 -1.28 14.81 -11.61
N SER A 135 -0.47 13.76 -11.49
CA SER A 135 0.62 13.50 -12.43
C SER A 135 0.11 13.31 -13.85
N LEU A 136 -0.86 12.42 -14.03
CA LEU A 136 -1.42 12.12 -15.35
C LEU A 136 -2.04 13.35 -16.02
N VAL A 137 -2.76 14.18 -15.27
CA VAL A 137 -3.45 15.35 -15.81
C VAL A 137 -2.51 16.52 -16.07
N PHE A 138 -1.60 16.84 -15.15
CA PHE A 138 -0.80 18.07 -15.25
C PHE A 138 0.58 17.86 -15.88
N PHE A 139 1.10 16.64 -15.88
CA PHE A 139 2.41 16.31 -16.44
C PHE A 139 2.33 15.31 -17.60
N GLY A 140 1.18 14.65 -17.79
CA GLY A 140 1.01 13.66 -18.85
C GLY A 140 1.68 12.32 -18.56
N GLU A 141 2.30 12.15 -17.39
CA GLU A 141 3.06 10.95 -17.04
C GLU A 141 2.48 10.27 -15.79
N GLU A 142 2.62 8.95 -15.71
CA GLU A 142 2.27 8.16 -14.53
C GLU A 142 3.34 8.23 -13.45
N ILE A 143 2.95 8.19 -12.17
CA ILE A 143 3.90 7.94 -11.08
C ILE A 143 4.02 6.42 -10.84
N PHE A 144 2.89 5.71 -10.91
CA PHE A 144 2.80 4.29 -10.60
C PHE A 144 2.47 3.48 -11.85
N GLU A 145 3.16 2.34 -11.96
CA GLU A 145 2.91 1.36 -13.01
C GLU A 145 1.59 0.62 -12.75
N GLU A 146 1.26 0.37 -11.49
CA GLU A 146 0.05 -0.31 -11.05
C GLU A 146 -1.22 0.49 -11.41
N ASP A 147 -2.22 -0.20 -11.98
CA ASP A 147 -3.51 0.42 -12.31
C ASP A 147 -4.40 0.56 -11.07
N ALA A 148 -5.06 1.72 -10.98
CA ALA A 148 -6.08 1.98 -9.97
C ALA A 148 -7.42 1.31 -10.33
N GLN A 149 -8.17 0.92 -9.31
CA GLN A 149 -9.48 0.29 -9.46
C GLN A 149 -10.58 1.13 -8.85
N LEU A 150 -11.75 1.13 -9.50
CA LEU A 150 -12.96 1.70 -8.93
C LEU A 150 -13.65 0.68 -8.02
N THR A 151 -13.20 0.56 -6.78
CA THR A 151 -13.77 -0.40 -5.84
C THR A 151 -14.96 0.18 -5.06
N TYR A 152 -15.89 -0.67 -4.63
CA TYR A 152 -17.03 -0.27 -3.79
C TYR A 152 -16.58 0.38 -2.48
N ASN A 153 -15.49 -0.12 -1.90
CA ASN A 153 -14.91 0.40 -0.66
C ASN A 153 -13.98 1.60 -0.87
N GLN A 154 -13.86 2.09 -2.11
CA GLN A 154 -13.02 3.22 -2.52
C GLN A 154 -11.52 2.99 -2.23
N MET A 155 -11.02 1.76 -2.38
CA MET A 155 -9.60 1.39 -2.27
C MET A 155 -9.01 1.20 -3.68
N PRO A 156 -8.22 2.15 -4.20
CA PRO A 156 -7.73 2.10 -5.58
C PRO A 156 -6.64 1.04 -5.82
N TYR A 157 -5.81 0.74 -4.83
CA TYR A 157 -4.72 -0.25 -4.88
C TYR A 157 -4.98 -1.39 -3.89
N LEU A 158 -6.00 -2.21 -4.13
CA LEU A 158 -6.47 -3.25 -3.19
C LEU A 158 -5.36 -4.17 -2.63
N ASN A 159 -4.40 -4.58 -3.47
CA ASN A 159 -3.28 -5.41 -3.03
C ASN A 159 -2.41 -4.71 -1.97
N LEU A 160 -2.16 -3.41 -2.15
CA LEU A 160 -1.41 -2.60 -1.19
C LEU A 160 -2.19 -2.46 0.12
N TYR A 161 -3.48 -2.14 0.04
CA TYR A 161 -4.37 -2.06 1.20
C TYR A 161 -4.32 -3.33 2.06
N GLU A 162 -4.48 -4.51 1.45
CA GLU A 162 -4.47 -5.79 2.18
C GLU A 162 -3.11 -6.08 2.82
N VAL A 163 -2.00 -5.77 2.12
CA VAL A 163 -0.65 -5.92 2.66
C VAL A 163 -0.45 -5.03 3.89
N LEU A 164 -0.77 -3.73 3.79
CA LEU A 164 -0.61 -2.79 4.90
C LEU A 164 -1.53 -3.12 6.08
N LYS A 165 -2.75 -3.60 5.81
CA LYS A 165 -3.69 -4.04 6.85
C LYS A 165 -3.17 -5.27 7.60
N LYS A 166 -2.57 -6.24 6.89
CA LYS A 166 -1.99 -7.46 7.49
C LYS A 166 -0.71 -7.16 8.27
N GLN A 167 0.18 -6.34 7.72
CA GLN A 167 1.54 -6.12 8.26
C GLN A 167 1.63 -4.94 9.23
N GLY A 168 0.66 -4.02 9.18
CA GLY A 168 0.68 -2.76 9.91
C GLY A 168 1.55 -1.69 9.24
N ILE A 169 1.40 -0.45 9.72
CA ILE A 169 2.11 0.72 9.21
C ILE A 169 3.33 0.97 10.11
N ARG A 170 4.52 1.07 9.51
CA ARG A 170 5.79 1.25 10.23
C ARG A 170 6.76 2.09 9.42
N THR A 171 7.54 2.90 10.12
CA THR A 171 8.67 3.60 9.52
C THR A 171 9.81 2.62 9.25
N ILE A 172 10.43 2.73 8.07
CA ILE A 172 11.64 1.99 7.71
C ILE A 172 12.59 2.91 6.97
N GLU A 173 13.87 2.54 6.91
CA GLU A 173 14.87 3.27 6.13
C GLU A 173 14.51 3.25 4.64
N MET A 174 14.52 4.41 4.00
CA MET A 174 14.15 4.56 2.60
C MET A 174 15.37 4.98 1.77
N ASN A 175 15.47 4.43 0.55
CA ASN A 175 16.37 4.98 -0.46
C ASN A 175 15.70 6.22 -1.11
N PRO A 176 16.25 7.44 -0.96
CA PRO A 176 15.63 8.66 -1.48
C PRO A 176 15.57 8.72 -3.01
N ASP A 177 16.34 7.89 -3.72
CA ASP A 177 16.55 8.00 -5.18
C ASP A 177 15.43 7.35 -6.01
N LYS A 178 14.52 6.59 -5.39
CA LYS A 178 13.44 5.89 -6.12
C LYS A 178 12.30 6.80 -6.58
N LEU A 179 12.15 7.97 -6.00
CA LEU A 179 11.13 8.95 -6.34
C LEU A 179 11.79 10.20 -6.89
N SER A 180 11.31 10.65 -8.05
CA SER A 180 11.76 11.91 -8.64
C SER A 180 11.38 13.10 -7.77
N ARG A 181 11.96 14.27 -8.04
CA ARG A 181 11.56 15.51 -7.36
C ARG A 181 10.07 15.82 -7.62
N ASN A 182 9.61 15.64 -8.85
CA ASN A 182 8.22 15.87 -9.22
C ASN A 182 7.28 14.89 -8.50
N ASP A 183 7.69 13.61 -8.38
CA ASP A 183 6.93 12.59 -7.65
C ASP A 183 6.69 13.05 -6.20
N LYS A 184 7.76 13.52 -5.54
CA LYS A 184 7.72 14.03 -4.16
C LYS A 184 6.88 15.30 -4.04
N ASP A 185 7.05 16.26 -4.94
CA ASP A 185 6.29 17.52 -4.92
C ASP A 185 4.78 17.29 -5.05
N ILE A 186 4.37 16.32 -5.88
CA ILE A 186 2.95 15.92 -6.01
C ILE A 186 2.47 15.19 -4.75
N LEU A 187 3.23 14.21 -4.26
CA LEU A 187 2.90 13.46 -3.04
C LEU A 187 2.73 14.40 -1.85
N ASP A 188 3.64 15.34 -1.67
CA ASP A 188 3.61 16.35 -0.59
C ASP A 188 2.40 17.26 -0.75
N CYS A 189 2.10 17.70 -1.98
CA CYS A 189 0.92 18.53 -2.26
C CYS A 189 -0.38 17.82 -1.86
N VAL A 190 -0.54 16.56 -2.25
CA VAL A 190 -1.72 15.76 -1.94
C VAL A 190 -1.80 15.45 -0.44
N HIS A 191 -0.71 14.99 0.16
CA HIS A 191 -0.64 14.71 1.60
C HIS A 191 -1.05 15.93 2.42
N ASN A 192 -0.44 17.08 2.13
CA ASN A 192 -0.74 18.32 2.85
C ASN A 192 -2.19 18.77 2.65
N ALA A 193 -2.75 18.61 1.45
CA ALA A 193 -4.15 18.91 1.18
C ALA A 193 -5.10 17.99 1.96
N CYS A 194 -4.84 16.68 1.96
CA CYS A 194 -5.64 15.69 2.67
C CYS A 194 -5.60 15.87 4.19
N GLY A 195 -4.48 16.34 4.74
CA GLY A 195 -4.28 16.55 6.18
C GLY A 195 -5.25 17.54 6.83
N TRP A 196 -5.88 18.43 6.05
CA TRP A 196 -6.88 19.39 6.55
C TRP A 196 -8.25 18.77 6.86
N TYR A 197 -8.46 17.50 6.50
CA TYR A 197 -9.78 16.87 6.56
C TYR A 197 -9.77 15.66 7.50
N GLY A 198 -10.68 15.67 8.48
CA GLY A 198 -10.96 14.48 9.28
C GLY A 198 -11.70 13.39 8.47
N ASN A 199 -11.71 12.17 9.00
CA ASN A 199 -12.25 10.98 8.30
C ASN A 199 -13.67 11.17 7.73
N LYS A 200 -14.57 11.85 8.44
CA LYS A 200 -15.96 12.08 7.98
C LYS A 200 -16.01 12.95 6.72
N ALA A 201 -15.31 14.08 6.74
CA ALA A 201 -15.22 14.98 5.58
C ALA A 201 -14.57 14.26 4.40
N PHE A 202 -13.55 13.46 4.68
CA PHE A 202 -12.85 12.69 3.66
C PHE A 202 -13.76 11.65 2.98
N ILE A 203 -14.51 10.86 3.76
CA ILE A 203 -15.49 9.90 3.24
C ILE A 203 -16.56 10.59 2.37
N ALA A 204 -17.03 11.78 2.78
CA ALA A 204 -18.02 12.54 2.03
C ALA A 204 -17.48 13.00 0.66
N ILE A 205 -16.25 13.52 0.62
CA ILE A 205 -15.56 13.91 -0.62
C ILE A 205 -15.46 12.71 -1.56
N LEU A 206 -15.00 11.56 -1.06
CA LEU A 206 -14.77 10.38 -1.90
C LEU A 206 -16.05 9.73 -2.40
N SER A 207 -17.12 9.77 -1.61
CA SER A 207 -18.44 9.34 -2.07
C SER A 207 -18.93 10.19 -3.24
N MET A 208 -18.77 11.52 -3.13
CA MET A 208 -19.10 12.45 -4.22
C MET A 208 -18.23 12.19 -5.45
N GLU A 209 -16.93 11.97 -5.26
CA GLU A 209 -16.00 11.74 -6.35
C GLU A 209 -16.24 10.41 -7.05
N ARG A 210 -16.48 9.33 -6.30
CA ARG A 210 -16.84 8.01 -6.85
C ARG A 210 -18.04 8.13 -7.76
N LYS A 211 -19.13 8.75 -7.29
CA LYS A 211 -20.33 8.94 -8.10
C LYS A 211 -20.04 9.73 -9.37
N ALA A 212 -19.35 10.87 -9.25
CA ALA A 212 -19.03 11.69 -10.41
C ALA A 212 -18.06 10.99 -11.38
N THR A 213 -17.21 10.09 -10.88
CA THR A 213 -16.34 9.23 -11.68
C THR A 213 -17.17 8.18 -12.41
N GLU A 214 -18.11 7.50 -11.73
CA GLU A 214 -19.05 6.54 -12.32
C GLU A 214 -19.89 7.19 -13.44
N ASP A 215 -20.48 8.36 -13.18
CA ASP A 215 -21.29 9.11 -14.15
C ASP A 215 -20.51 9.45 -15.44
N LEU A 216 -19.19 9.70 -15.33
CA LEU A 216 -18.32 9.97 -16.48
C LEU A 216 -17.81 8.69 -17.17
N ILE A 217 -17.90 7.56 -16.49
CA ILE A 217 -17.38 6.24 -16.91
C ILE A 217 -18.50 5.30 -17.36
N GLU A 218 -19.80 5.67 -17.30
CA GLU A 218 -20.93 4.85 -17.78
C GLU A 218 -20.77 4.28 -19.21
N SER A 219 -19.86 4.84 -20.03
CA SER A 219 -19.47 4.32 -21.35
C SER A 219 -18.38 3.22 -21.36
N LEU A 220 -17.76 2.88 -20.23
CA LEU A 220 -16.64 1.95 -20.11
C LEU A 220 -17.08 0.69 -19.33
N ASN A 221 -17.12 -0.45 -20.03
CA ASN A 221 -17.51 -1.75 -19.49
C ASN A 221 -16.49 -2.38 -18.50
N SER A 222 -15.52 -1.62 -17.95
CA SER A 222 -14.43 -2.15 -17.12
C SER A 222 -14.35 -1.47 -15.75
N LYS A 223 -14.05 -2.26 -14.71
CA LYS A 223 -13.79 -1.79 -13.34
C LYS A 223 -12.34 -1.29 -13.14
N ILE A 224 -11.46 -1.57 -14.10
CA ILE A 224 -10.07 -1.09 -14.13
C ILE A 224 -10.06 0.29 -14.76
N LEU A 225 -9.48 1.27 -14.07
CA LEU A 225 -9.34 2.63 -14.58
C LEU A 225 -8.00 2.73 -15.30
N THR A 226 -8.03 2.63 -16.64
CA THR A 226 -6.82 2.89 -17.42
C THR A 226 -6.32 4.31 -17.15
N LYS A 227 -5.02 4.51 -17.27
CA LYS A 227 -4.39 5.81 -16.98
C LYS A 227 -4.89 6.91 -17.92
N ASP A 228 -5.17 6.58 -19.17
CA ASP A 228 -5.82 7.51 -20.10
C ASP A 228 -7.27 7.83 -19.70
N CYS A 229 -8.01 6.85 -19.17
CA CYS A 229 -9.33 7.09 -18.61
C CYS A 229 -9.25 8.05 -17.42
N LEU A 230 -8.35 7.82 -16.47
CA LEU A 230 -8.13 8.72 -15.33
C LEU A 230 -7.77 10.13 -15.81
N ARG A 231 -6.82 10.26 -16.74
CA ARG A 231 -6.42 11.55 -17.31
C ARG A 231 -7.62 12.29 -17.90
N ASN A 232 -8.44 11.61 -18.70
CA ASN A 232 -9.57 12.23 -19.39
C ASN A 232 -10.70 12.62 -18.43
N VAL A 233 -11.07 11.71 -17.51
CA VAL A 233 -12.15 11.93 -16.54
C VAL A 233 -11.78 13.06 -15.59
N TYR A 234 -10.59 12.98 -14.97
CA TYR A 234 -10.15 14.00 -14.02
C TYR A 234 -9.75 15.30 -14.71
N GLY A 235 -9.25 15.26 -15.95
CA GLY A 235 -9.04 16.45 -16.77
C GLY A 235 -10.33 17.25 -16.97
N LYS A 236 -11.43 16.57 -17.33
CA LYS A 236 -12.76 17.21 -17.44
C LYS A 236 -13.26 17.74 -16.10
N MET A 237 -13.14 16.95 -15.02
CA MET A 237 -13.52 17.37 -13.67
C MET A 237 -12.75 18.61 -13.23
N PHE A 238 -11.42 18.58 -13.30
CA PHE A 238 -10.55 19.69 -12.93
C PHE A 238 -10.84 20.94 -13.76
N GLY A 239 -11.16 20.80 -15.04
CA GLY A 239 -11.66 21.90 -15.88
C GLY A 239 -12.90 22.57 -15.29
N ASN A 240 -13.90 21.80 -14.86
CA ASN A 240 -15.14 22.32 -14.26
C ASN A 240 -14.91 23.05 -12.93
N PHE A 241 -13.91 22.64 -12.15
CA PHE A 241 -13.53 23.29 -10.87
C PHE A 241 -12.45 24.37 -11.03
N GLN A 242 -12.05 24.66 -12.28
CA GLN A 242 -10.97 25.62 -12.60
C GLN A 242 -9.68 25.31 -11.84
N ILE A 243 -9.27 24.04 -11.84
CA ILE A 243 -8.01 23.54 -11.29
C ILE A 243 -7.02 23.53 -12.45
N LYS A 244 -6.06 24.47 -12.43
CA LYS A 244 -5.19 24.74 -13.59
C LYS A 244 -3.79 24.14 -13.42
N ARG A 245 -3.38 23.87 -12.18
CA ARG A 245 -2.10 23.25 -11.84
C ARG A 245 -2.29 22.28 -10.67
N TYR A 246 -1.34 21.36 -10.47
CA TYR A 246 -1.44 20.38 -9.38
C TYR A 246 -1.52 21.04 -8.00
N GLN A 247 -0.91 22.21 -7.80
CA GLN A 247 -0.97 22.95 -6.53
C GLN A 247 -2.38 23.50 -6.22
N ASP A 248 -3.29 23.51 -7.19
CA ASP A 248 -4.69 23.90 -6.95
C ASP A 248 -5.51 22.75 -6.34
N PHE A 249 -4.90 21.58 -6.07
CA PHE A 249 -5.58 20.42 -5.48
C PHE A 249 -6.30 20.68 -4.14
N PRO A 250 -5.77 21.50 -3.20
CA PRO A 250 -6.52 21.88 -1.99
C PRO A 250 -7.86 22.57 -2.31
N LYS A 251 -7.89 23.44 -3.33
CA LYS A 251 -9.12 24.09 -3.81
C LYS A 251 -10.10 23.05 -4.36
N TYR A 252 -9.62 22.04 -5.08
CA TYR A 252 -10.45 20.94 -5.56
C TYR A 252 -11.14 20.19 -4.40
N LEU A 253 -10.38 19.77 -3.38
CA LEU A 253 -10.94 19.09 -2.20
C LEU A 253 -11.97 19.95 -1.47
N GLN A 254 -11.69 21.25 -1.30
CA GLN A 254 -12.61 22.19 -0.69
C GLN A 254 -13.94 22.27 -1.45
N GLN A 255 -13.88 22.43 -2.77
CA GLN A 255 -15.08 22.52 -3.61
C GLN A 255 -15.86 21.20 -3.63
N ARG A 256 -15.18 20.05 -3.60
CA ARG A 256 -15.81 18.74 -3.46
C ARG A 256 -16.51 18.57 -2.13
N LEU A 257 -15.89 19.01 -1.03
CA LEU A 257 -16.54 18.99 0.27
C LEU A 257 -17.78 19.89 0.29
N SER A 258 -17.70 21.10 -0.28
CA SER A 258 -18.85 21.99 -0.40
C SER A 258 -20.00 21.34 -1.19
N GLN A 259 -19.71 20.59 -2.26
CA GLN A 259 -20.73 19.83 -2.99
C GLN A 259 -21.31 18.69 -2.15
N ALA A 260 -20.48 18.00 -1.37
CA ALA A 260 -20.94 16.91 -0.50
C ALA A 260 -21.87 17.45 0.59
N LEU A 261 -21.52 18.57 1.22
CA LEU A 261 -22.33 19.22 2.27
C LEU A 261 -23.57 19.94 1.71
N GLY A 262 -23.48 20.52 0.51
CA GLY A 262 -24.60 21.20 -0.16
C GLY A 262 -25.69 20.25 -0.67
N ARG A 263 -25.46 18.93 -0.65
CA ARG A 263 -26.52 17.92 -0.83
C ARG A 263 -27.26 17.60 0.49
N ASP A 264 -26.69 17.94 1.64
CA ASP A 264 -27.35 17.78 2.96
C ASP A 264 -28.18 19.02 3.39
N THR A 265 -28.10 20.15 2.67
CA THR A 265 -28.94 21.34 2.90
C THR A 265 -30.42 21.17 2.52
N LEU A 266 -30.88 19.94 2.21
CA LEU A 266 -32.31 19.58 2.28
C LEU A 266 -32.79 19.34 3.73
N PHE A 267 -31.91 19.40 4.74
CA PHE A 267 -32.28 19.34 6.16
C PHE A 267 -32.29 20.69 6.90
N SER A 268 -32.46 21.79 6.17
CA SER A 268 -32.77 23.09 6.78
C SER A 268 -33.96 23.76 6.10
N THR A 269 -35.09 23.06 6.05
CA THR A 269 -36.40 23.73 5.93
C THR A 269 -37.49 22.87 6.57
N ASN A 270 -38.18 23.48 7.54
CA ASN A 270 -39.42 23.05 8.20
C ASN A 270 -39.36 21.94 9.26
N THR A 271 -39.07 22.35 10.50
CA THR A 271 -40.01 22.16 11.62
C THR A 271 -39.76 23.18 12.74
N TYR A 272 -40.11 24.44 12.44
CA TYR A 272 -40.73 25.31 13.45
C TYR A 272 -41.99 25.87 12.80
N LYS A 273 -43.08 25.12 12.97
CA LYS A 273 -44.43 25.68 13.02
C LYS A 273 -45.03 25.17 14.32
N GLU A 274 -45.21 26.12 15.24
CA GLU A 274 -46.36 26.31 16.14
C GLU A 274 -47.37 25.13 16.08
N ILE A 275 -47.65 24.40 17.16
CA ILE A 275 -48.24 24.77 18.46
C ILE A 275 -47.78 23.75 19.51
#